data_AF-A0A2S2DSJ0-F1
#
_entry.id   AF-A0A2S2DSJ0-F1
#
_cell.length_a   1.000
_cell.length_b   1.000
_cell.length_c   1.000
_cell.angle_alpha   90.00
_cell.angle_beta   90.00
_cell.angle_gamma   90.00
#
_symmetry.space_group_name_H-M   'P 1'
#
loop_
_entity.id
_entity.type
_entity.pdbx_description
1 polymer ?
#
loop_
_entity_poly.entity_id
_entity_poly.type
_entity_poly.pdbx_seq_one_letter_code
_entity_poly.pdbx_strand_id
1 'polypeptide(L)'
;MRKALILVFLSIICHAAYSQSVIRTCQNSRLDSLQWKDLVWMFAQQDSLSTLEPFPNLTLILEDAQGLRTEKIFQSDSTFRKNDSVDEYLAQRILIDKPDLTAFWALELADDISLFNSLKDSLQAKFKFKYYSMRYSSESRSLKQQLSLQKRGKSKIALSMHNFSLAADVAIYRKRRYLKRGLMYDKMGTIAKDLGLFWGGDFVGFPDLGHIQAFKNSAELLRQHPNLAFEFEHFKSNYEQIYVQKTSIGREDLVQDTKDLLEAMNEFRLQQPCLCERAQTIPENAQAWLKIYQENPKPRIHINLKEQWAYVQRGSNGYFFPLGFWQRQSTM
;
A
#
# COMPACT_ATOMS: atom_id res chain seq x y z
N MET A 1 3.04 47.04 -55.93
CA MET A 1 3.21 45.57 -56.02
C MET A 1 3.32 45.00 -54.61
N ARG A 2 2.50 43.98 -54.34
CA ARG A 2 2.16 43.37 -53.05
C ARG A 2 3.38 42.77 -52.32
N LYS A 3 3.54 43.06 -51.02
CA LYS A 3 4.24 42.21 -50.02
C LYS A 3 3.56 42.48 -48.65
N ALA A 4 2.51 41.71 -48.34
CA ALA A 4 2.56 40.48 -47.53
C ALA A 4 2.62 40.80 -46.02
N LEU A 5 1.43 40.98 -45.46
CA LEU A 5 1.16 41.03 -44.03
C LEU A 5 1.29 39.58 -43.50
N ILE A 6 2.41 39.25 -42.86
CA ILE A 6 2.57 37.97 -42.17
C ILE A 6 1.97 38.10 -40.78
N LEU A 7 0.71 37.70 -40.66
CA LEU A 7 0.05 37.42 -39.38
C LEU A 7 0.68 36.15 -38.81
N VAL A 8 1.60 36.31 -37.85
CA VAL A 8 2.09 35.20 -37.03
C VAL A 8 0.98 34.87 -36.03
N PHE A 9 0.13 33.91 -36.39
CA PHE A 9 -0.66 33.17 -35.42
C PHE A 9 0.31 32.39 -34.53
N LEU A 10 0.58 32.89 -33.33
CA LEU A 10 1.10 32.05 -32.25
C LEU A 10 0.01 31.03 -31.92
N SER A 11 0.14 29.84 -32.50
CA SER A 11 -0.53 28.65 -32.00
C SER A 11 -0.01 28.41 -30.59
N ILE A 12 -0.85 28.70 -29.59
CA ILE A 12 -0.73 28.14 -28.25
C ILE A 12 -0.83 26.62 -28.44
N ILE A 13 0.30 25.95 -28.56
CA ILE A 13 0.37 24.51 -28.33
C ILE A 13 0.14 24.35 -26.84
N CYS A 14 -1.14 24.27 -26.49
CA CYS A 14 -1.58 23.71 -25.24
C CYS A 14 -1.08 22.27 -25.26
N HIS A 15 0.12 22.05 -24.71
CA HIS A 15 0.46 20.73 -24.20
C HIS A 15 -0.53 20.51 -23.06
N ALA A 16 -1.73 20.02 -23.40
CA ALA A 16 -2.49 19.26 -22.45
C ALA A 16 -1.52 18.18 -22.00
N ALA A 17 -0.96 18.36 -20.80
CA ALA A 17 -0.31 17.27 -20.11
C ALA A 17 -1.37 16.18 -20.08
N TYR A 18 -1.25 15.18 -20.94
CA TYR A 18 -2.06 13.98 -20.86
C TYR A 18 -1.81 13.48 -19.45
N SER A 19 -2.80 13.69 -18.58
CA SER A 19 -2.77 13.19 -17.21
C SER A 19 -2.69 11.68 -17.35
N GLN A 20 -1.47 11.15 -17.24
CA GLN A 20 -1.24 9.73 -17.36
C GLN A 20 -2.05 9.04 -16.26
N SER A 21 -2.81 8.00 -16.61
CA SER A 21 -3.63 7.28 -15.63
C SER A 21 -2.82 6.87 -14.40
N VAL A 22 -3.40 7.04 -13.22
CA VAL A 22 -2.86 6.52 -11.96
C VAL A 22 -3.27 5.06 -11.72
N ILE A 23 -4.17 4.54 -12.56
CA ILE A 23 -4.57 3.13 -12.54
C ILE A 23 -3.51 2.35 -13.32
N ARG A 24 -3.08 1.23 -12.76
CA ARG A 24 -2.18 0.29 -13.46
C ARG A 24 -2.83 -1.07 -13.63
N THR A 25 -2.51 -1.69 -14.76
CA THR A 25 -2.90 -3.06 -15.09
C THR A 25 -1.67 -3.87 -15.44
N CYS A 26 -1.74 -5.18 -15.19
CA CYS A 26 -0.68 -6.08 -15.63
C CYS A 26 -0.88 -6.35 -17.13
N GLN A 27 0.11 -6.00 -17.95
CA GLN A 27 0.09 -6.27 -19.38
C GLN A 27 0.94 -7.49 -19.69
N ASN A 28 0.34 -8.46 -20.38
CA ASN A 28 1.03 -9.69 -20.79
C ASN A 28 2.24 -9.32 -21.64
N SER A 29 3.42 -9.76 -21.19
CA SER A 29 4.69 -9.47 -21.82
C SER A 29 5.70 -10.54 -21.42
N ARG A 30 6.65 -10.79 -22.31
CA ARG A 30 7.74 -11.73 -22.04
C ARG A 30 8.63 -11.20 -20.91
N LEU A 31 8.90 -12.06 -19.93
CA LEU A 31 9.88 -11.86 -18.87
C LEU A 31 11.09 -12.74 -19.12
N ASP A 32 12.28 -12.15 -19.17
CA ASP A 32 13.52 -12.89 -19.44
C ASP A 32 14.25 -13.31 -18.16
N SER A 33 14.02 -12.61 -17.05
CA SER A 33 14.59 -12.94 -15.74
C SER A 33 13.70 -12.46 -14.60
N LEU A 34 13.87 -13.07 -13.44
CA LEU A 34 13.19 -12.71 -12.19
C LEU A 34 14.14 -12.84 -11.01
N GLN A 35 13.89 -12.04 -9.98
CA GLN A 35 14.53 -12.15 -8.67
C GLN A 35 13.58 -12.80 -7.67
N TRP A 36 14.11 -13.37 -6.59
CA TRP A 36 13.28 -14.00 -5.54
C TRP A 36 12.23 -13.06 -4.97
N LYS A 37 12.56 -11.77 -4.80
CA LYS A 37 11.59 -10.75 -4.35
C LYS A 37 10.39 -10.66 -5.27
N ASP A 38 10.57 -10.83 -6.58
CA ASP A 38 9.49 -10.68 -7.56
C ASP A 38 8.48 -11.82 -7.41
N LEU A 39 8.95 -13.04 -7.12
CA LEU A 39 8.11 -14.19 -6.82
C LEU A 39 7.29 -13.97 -5.54
N VAL A 40 7.88 -13.37 -4.50
CA VAL A 40 7.17 -13.00 -3.26
C VAL A 40 6.06 -11.98 -3.56
N TRP A 41 6.37 -10.93 -4.32
CA TRP A 41 5.39 -9.93 -4.77
C TRP A 41 4.26 -10.54 -5.60
N MET A 42 4.59 -11.42 -6.55
CA MET A 42 3.62 -12.12 -7.40
C MET A 42 2.72 -13.06 -6.59
N PHE A 43 3.28 -13.78 -5.62
CA PHE A 43 2.47 -14.58 -4.70
C PHE A 43 1.51 -13.69 -3.93
N ALA A 44 1.99 -12.57 -3.36
CA ALA A 44 1.18 -11.61 -2.61
C ALA A 44 0.11 -10.91 -3.45
N GLN A 45 0.32 -10.73 -4.76
CA GLN A 45 -0.66 -10.12 -5.66
C GLN A 45 -2.01 -10.87 -5.67
N GLN A 46 -1.97 -12.20 -5.50
CA GLN A 46 -3.16 -13.04 -5.43
C GLN A 46 -3.74 -13.12 -4.00
N ASP A 47 -3.27 -12.28 -3.05
CA ASP A 47 -3.83 -12.24 -1.70
C ASP A 47 -5.17 -11.52 -1.71
N SER A 48 -6.24 -12.29 -1.51
CA SER A 48 -7.55 -11.74 -1.21
C SER A 48 -7.67 -11.51 0.30
N LEU A 49 -8.19 -10.36 0.71
CA LEU A 49 -8.45 -10.03 2.12
C LEU A 49 -9.43 -11.01 2.82
N SER A 50 -10.08 -11.91 2.08
CA SER A 50 -10.97 -12.95 2.61
C SER A 50 -10.25 -14.15 3.21
N THR A 51 -8.97 -14.38 2.89
CA THR A 51 -8.20 -15.56 3.32
C THR A 51 -6.89 -15.10 3.95
N LEU A 52 -6.99 -14.43 5.09
CA LEU A 52 -5.85 -13.88 5.85
C LEU A 52 -5.21 -14.91 6.79
N GLU A 53 -5.35 -16.21 6.52
CA GLU A 53 -4.73 -17.23 7.36
C GLU A 53 -3.24 -17.36 7.03
N PRO A 54 -2.36 -17.39 8.05
CA PRO A 54 -0.94 -17.50 7.83
C PRO A 54 -0.56 -18.84 7.23
N PHE A 55 0.56 -18.82 6.52
CA PHE A 55 1.15 -19.98 5.89
C PHE A 55 2.38 -20.42 6.70
N PRO A 56 2.51 -21.70 7.09
CA PRO A 56 3.68 -22.16 7.85
C PRO A 56 4.96 -22.18 7.00
N ASN A 57 4.82 -22.25 5.68
CA ASN A 57 5.90 -22.21 4.72
C ASN A 57 5.41 -21.64 3.38
N LEU A 58 6.35 -21.10 2.61
CA LEU A 58 6.15 -20.59 1.26
C LEU A 58 7.26 -21.13 0.38
N THR A 59 6.87 -21.89 -0.65
CA THR A 59 7.80 -22.43 -1.64
C THR A 59 7.78 -21.56 -2.90
N LEU A 60 8.94 -21.03 -3.28
CA LEU A 60 9.15 -20.32 -4.54
C LEU A 60 9.93 -21.21 -5.49
N ILE A 61 9.40 -21.44 -6.69
CA ILE A 61 10.04 -22.25 -7.73
C ILE A 61 10.19 -21.37 -8.97
N LEU A 62 11.41 -21.31 -9.51
CA LEU A 62 11.72 -20.59 -10.74
C LEU A 62 12.38 -21.55 -11.74
N GLU A 63 11.71 -21.77 -12.86
CA GLU A 63 12.27 -22.36 -14.07
C GLU A 63 12.66 -21.23 -15.01
N ASP A 64 13.96 -21.05 -15.25
CA ASP A 64 14.47 -19.98 -16.10
C ASP A 64 14.21 -20.23 -17.60
N ALA A 65 14.63 -19.30 -18.46
CA ALA A 65 14.43 -19.41 -19.90
C ALA A 65 15.18 -20.61 -20.53
N GLN A 66 16.20 -21.15 -19.84
CA GLN A 66 16.98 -22.32 -20.23
C GLN A 66 16.37 -23.63 -19.70
N GLY A 67 15.34 -23.54 -18.83
CA GLY A 67 14.69 -24.67 -18.19
C GLY A 67 15.41 -25.17 -16.94
N LEU A 68 16.36 -24.40 -16.39
CA LEU A 68 16.96 -24.70 -15.10
C LEU A 68 15.95 -24.37 -13.99
N ARG A 69 15.59 -25.40 -13.21
CA ARG A 69 14.71 -25.25 -12.06
C ARG A 69 15.51 -24.95 -10.80
N THR A 70 15.11 -23.89 -10.10
CA THR A 70 15.62 -23.51 -8.78
C THR A 70 14.46 -23.38 -7.80
N GLU A 71 14.72 -23.63 -6.52
CA GLU A 71 13.70 -23.62 -5.48
C GLU A 71 14.25 -22.94 -4.21
N LYS A 72 13.42 -22.07 -3.62
CA LYS A 72 13.67 -21.44 -2.32
C LYS A 72 12.45 -21.66 -1.43
N ILE A 73 12.68 -22.13 -0.20
CA ILE A 73 11.62 -22.38 0.78
C ILE A 73 11.83 -21.44 1.95
N PHE A 74 10.80 -20.66 2.26
CA PHE A 74 10.74 -19.82 3.44
C PHE A 74 9.90 -20.53 4.51
N GLN A 75 10.35 -20.46 5.75
CA GLN A 75 9.65 -20.97 6.92
C GLN A 75 9.36 -19.82 7.87
N SER A 76 8.21 -19.83 8.54
CA SER A 76 7.88 -18.77 9.48
C SER A 76 8.91 -18.73 10.62
N ASP A 77 9.50 -17.56 10.83
CA ASP A 77 10.43 -17.33 11.94
C ASP A 77 9.97 -16.11 12.74
N SER A 78 9.37 -16.36 13.91
CA SER A 78 8.94 -15.28 14.82
C SER A 78 10.10 -14.45 15.41
N THR A 79 11.34 -14.91 15.27
CA THR A 79 12.54 -14.22 15.75
C THR A 79 13.25 -13.41 14.66
N PHE A 80 12.71 -13.45 13.44
CA PHE A 80 13.25 -12.79 12.26
C PHE A 80 13.55 -11.29 12.49
N ARG A 81 14.67 -10.83 11.91
CA ARG A 81 15.12 -9.43 12.00
C ARG A 81 15.42 -8.88 10.61
N LYS A 82 15.18 -7.58 10.42
CA LYS A 82 15.30 -6.84 9.14
C LYS A 82 16.65 -6.94 8.39
N ASN A 83 17.71 -7.48 8.99
CA ASN A 83 19.05 -7.49 8.38
C ASN A 83 19.23 -8.50 7.23
N ASP A 84 18.24 -9.34 6.96
CA ASP A 84 18.24 -10.29 5.84
C ASP A 84 17.84 -9.64 4.50
N SER A 85 17.90 -10.41 3.42
CA SER A 85 17.53 -9.95 2.08
C SER A 85 16.04 -9.53 2.01
N VAL A 86 15.72 -8.57 1.13
CA VAL A 86 14.36 -8.00 0.99
C VAL A 86 13.29 -9.07 0.73
N ASP A 87 13.63 -10.11 -0.03
CA ASP A 87 12.72 -11.25 -0.29
C ASP A 87 12.42 -12.07 0.98
N GLU A 88 13.41 -12.26 1.86
CA GLU A 88 13.20 -12.92 3.17
C GLU A 88 12.27 -12.06 4.02
N TYR A 89 12.56 -10.77 4.08
CA TYR A 89 11.75 -9.80 4.81
C TYR A 89 10.28 -9.79 4.36
N LEU A 90 10.03 -9.74 3.05
CA LEU A 90 8.67 -9.78 2.51
C LEU A 90 8.02 -11.17 2.61
N ALA A 91 8.79 -12.26 2.52
CA ALA A 91 8.27 -13.62 2.71
C ALA A 91 7.81 -13.83 4.16
N GLN A 92 8.61 -13.41 5.14
CA GLN A 92 8.23 -13.47 6.56
C GLN A 92 6.96 -12.69 6.84
N ARG A 93 6.73 -11.58 6.12
CA ARG A 93 5.46 -10.83 6.23
C ARG A 93 4.24 -11.65 5.82
N ILE A 94 4.38 -12.54 4.84
CA ILE A 94 3.32 -13.46 4.40
C ILE A 94 3.14 -14.61 5.41
N LEU A 95 4.24 -15.13 5.95
CA LEU A 95 4.29 -16.38 6.72
C LEU A 95 3.90 -16.24 8.19
N ILE A 96 4.37 -15.18 8.84
CA ILE A 96 4.08 -14.97 10.26
C ILE A 96 2.60 -14.62 10.40
N ASP A 97 1.91 -15.28 11.35
CA ASP A 97 0.55 -14.95 11.77
C ASP A 97 0.44 -13.44 11.89
N LYS A 98 -0.28 -12.81 10.94
CA LYS A 98 -0.07 -11.41 10.55
C LYS A 98 0.07 -10.59 11.83
N PRO A 99 1.30 -10.20 12.23
CA PRO A 99 1.45 -9.44 13.45
C PRO A 99 0.63 -8.17 13.30
N ASP A 100 0.35 -7.52 14.42
CA ASP A 100 0.03 -6.10 14.34
C ASP A 100 1.04 -5.44 13.39
N LEU A 101 0.58 -4.78 12.32
CA LEU A 101 1.44 -4.10 11.35
C LEU A 101 2.45 -3.20 12.07
N THR A 102 2.02 -2.65 13.20
CA THR A 102 2.83 -1.92 14.16
C THR A 102 4.09 -2.68 14.55
N ALA A 103 3.97 -3.94 14.96
CA ALA A 103 5.08 -4.76 15.44
C ALA A 103 6.01 -5.18 14.29
N PHE A 104 5.45 -5.57 13.14
CA PHE A 104 6.25 -6.04 12.01
C PHE A 104 7.12 -4.91 11.41
N TRP A 105 6.53 -3.73 11.24
CA TRP A 105 7.20 -2.58 10.63
C TRP A 105 7.95 -1.70 11.65
N ALA A 106 7.91 -2.02 12.96
CA ALA A 106 8.53 -1.22 14.01
C ALA A 106 10.03 -0.96 13.79
N LEU A 107 10.77 -1.96 13.30
CA LEU A 107 12.20 -1.81 13.03
C LEU A 107 12.48 -0.96 11.78
N GLU A 108 11.61 -1.02 10.77
CA GLU A 108 11.74 -0.17 9.59
C GLU A 108 11.45 1.29 9.92
N LEU A 109 10.49 1.52 10.80
CA LEU A 109 9.96 2.84 11.15
C LEU A 109 10.50 3.37 12.47
N ALA A 110 11.56 2.77 13.04
CA ALA A 110 11.99 3.03 14.41
C ALA A 110 12.30 4.52 14.65
N ASP A 111 13.01 5.15 13.71
CA ASP A 111 13.40 6.56 13.80
C ASP A 111 12.18 7.48 13.67
N ASP A 112 11.25 7.18 12.75
CA ASP A 112 10.03 7.98 12.56
C ASP A 112 9.08 7.85 13.75
N ILE A 113 8.95 6.64 14.32
CA ILE A 113 8.17 6.41 15.54
C ILE A 113 8.78 7.17 16.72
N SER A 114 10.11 7.13 16.85
CA SER A 114 10.84 7.86 17.89
C SER A 114 10.63 9.38 17.77
N LEU A 115 10.80 9.92 16.56
CA LEU A 115 10.56 11.33 16.26
C LEU A 115 9.11 11.72 16.52
N PHE A 116 8.14 10.95 16.01
CA PHE A 116 6.73 11.21 16.21
C PHE A 116 6.34 11.24 17.70
N ASN A 117 6.88 10.32 18.50
CA ASN A 117 6.66 10.33 19.95
C ASN A 117 7.27 11.56 20.62
N SER A 118 8.48 11.99 20.23
CA SER A 118 9.08 13.22 20.73
C SER A 118 8.24 14.47 20.39
N LEU A 119 7.69 14.53 19.18
CA LEU A 119 6.81 15.61 18.74
C LEU A 119 5.47 15.59 19.50
N LYS A 120 4.91 14.42 19.77
CA LYS A 120 3.72 14.25 20.62
C LYS A 120 3.96 14.74 22.05
N ASP A 121 5.10 14.39 22.65
CA ASP A 121 5.43 14.85 23.99
C ASP A 121 5.55 16.37 24.02
N SER A 122 6.17 16.95 22.98
CA SER A 122 6.27 18.39 22.78
C SER A 122 4.89 19.06 22.61
N LEU A 123 3.98 18.45 21.87
CA LEU A 123 2.61 18.95 21.69
C LEU A 123 1.86 18.97 23.03
N GLN A 124 1.91 17.87 23.79
CA GLN A 124 1.29 17.78 25.11
C GLN A 124 1.90 18.77 26.11
N ALA A 125 3.21 19.02 26.02
CA ALA A 125 3.90 20.02 26.82
C ALA A 125 3.53 21.46 26.43
N LYS A 126 3.30 21.75 25.15
CA LYS A 126 2.90 23.09 24.66
C LYS A 126 1.41 23.38 24.80
N PHE A 127 0.54 22.38 24.85
CA PHE A 127 -0.90 22.56 25.01
C PHE A 127 -1.27 22.96 26.45
N LYS A 128 -1.00 24.23 26.81
CA LYS A 128 -1.24 24.79 28.14
C LYS A 128 -2.29 25.89 28.09
N PHE A 129 -3.55 25.49 28.21
CA PHE A 129 -4.68 26.41 28.21
C PHE A 129 -5.47 26.33 29.51
N LYS A 130 -5.79 27.50 30.09
CA LYS A 130 -6.55 27.58 31.34
C LYS A 130 -7.89 26.83 31.20
N TYR A 131 -8.13 25.88 32.08
CA TYR A 131 -9.31 25.00 32.12
C TYR A 131 -9.42 23.93 31.01
N TYR A 132 -8.41 23.77 30.16
CA TYR A 132 -8.40 22.74 29.14
C TYR A 132 -7.24 21.77 29.37
N SER A 133 -7.47 20.51 28.97
CA SER A 133 -6.45 19.49 28.93
C SER A 133 -6.62 18.64 27.68
N MET A 134 -5.53 18.03 27.22
CA MET A 134 -5.55 17.04 26.15
C MET A 134 -5.04 15.70 26.67
N ARG A 135 -5.47 14.62 26.02
CA ARG A 135 -4.97 13.25 26.21
C ARG A 135 -4.94 12.54 24.87
N TYR A 136 -3.97 11.65 24.67
CA TYR A 136 -4.02 10.69 23.58
C TYR A 136 -5.06 9.62 23.92
N SER A 137 -6.02 9.43 23.02
CA SER A 137 -7.19 8.55 23.18
C SER A 137 -7.09 7.29 22.33
N SER A 138 -6.30 7.33 21.26
CA SER A 138 -5.88 6.20 20.44
C SER A 138 -4.49 6.50 19.89
N GLU A 139 -3.58 5.53 19.91
CA GLU A 139 -2.21 5.70 19.39
C GLU A 139 -1.97 4.67 18.29
N SER A 140 -1.72 3.40 18.63
CA SER A 140 -1.68 2.32 17.66
C SER A 140 -3.07 1.70 17.41
N ARG A 141 -3.22 1.03 16.27
CA ARG A 141 -4.44 0.31 15.89
C ARG A 141 -4.08 -0.89 15.03
N SER A 142 -4.64 -2.07 15.32
CA SER A 142 -4.40 -3.23 14.47
C SER A 142 -5.14 -3.14 13.12
N LEU A 143 -4.67 -3.86 12.11
CA LEU A 143 -5.34 -3.93 10.80
C LEU A 143 -6.79 -4.41 10.93
N LYS A 144 -7.03 -5.43 11.76
CA LYS A 144 -8.39 -5.96 12.03
C LYS A 144 -9.32 -4.88 12.61
N GLN A 145 -8.83 -4.06 13.54
CA GLN A 145 -9.59 -2.95 14.09
C GLN A 145 -9.87 -1.89 13.03
N GLN A 146 -8.89 -1.55 12.20
CA GLN A 146 -9.03 -0.58 11.12
C GLN A 146 -10.07 -1.02 10.08
N LEU A 147 -9.99 -2.25 9.59
CA LEU A 147 -10.97 -2.80 8.65
C LEU A 147 -12.38 -2.87 9.26
N SER A 148 -12.48 -3.17 10.56
CA SER A 148 -13.76 -3.10 11.28
C SER A 148 -14.33 -1.68 11.35
N LEU A 149 -13.50 -0.65 11.54
CA LEU A 149 -13.94 0.75 11.48
C LEU A 149 -14.38 1.14 10.07
N GLN A 150 -13.64 0.73 9.04
CA GLN A 150 -13.98 0.97 7.64
C GLN A 150 -15.33 0.34 7.29
N LYS A 151 -15.54 -0.94 7.64
CA LYS A 151 -16.82 -1.65 7.43
C LYS A 151 -18.00 -0.96 8.10
N ARG A 152 -17.78 -0.32 9.26
CA ARG A 152 -18.80 0.46 10.00
C ARG A 152 -18.94 1.91 9.51
N GLY A 153 -18.23 2.30 8.45
CA GLY A 153 -18.22 3.67 7.92
C GLY A 153 -17.58 4.70 8.85
N LYS A 154 -16.81 4.27 9.85
CA LYS A 154 -16.07 5.13 10.80
C LYS A 154 -14.67 5.48 10.35
N SER A 155 -14.17 4.81 9.31
CA SER A 155 -12.97 5.16 8.57
C SER A 155 -13.28 5.15 7.08
N LYS A 156 -12.57 5.97 6.30
CA LYS A 156 -12.61 5.96 4.83
C LYS A 156 -11.52 5.08 4.20
N ILE A 157 -10.49 4.73 4.96
CA ILE A 157 -9.27 4.07 4.48
C ILE A 157 -9.10 2.69 5.12
N ALA A 158 -8.54 1.75 4.35
CA ALA A 158 -8.28 0.38 4.79
C ALA A 158 -6.99 0.27 5.62
N LEU A 159 -5.96 1.02 5.25
CA LEU A 159 -4.73 1.21 6.00
C LEU A 159 -4.65 2.65 6.51
N SER A 160 -4.19 2.82 7.74
CA SER A 160 -4.05 4.09 8.42
C SER A 160 -2.68 4.20 9.07
N MET A 161 -2.18 5.42 9.27
CA MET A 161 -0.95 5.69 10.03
C MET A 161 -0.97 5.10 11.45
N HIS A 162 -2.15 4.88 12.04
CA HIS A 162 -2.26 4.16 13.32
C HIS A 162 -1.80 2.70 13.24
N ASN A 163 -1.89 2.08 12.06
CA ASN A 163 -1.39 0.72 11.84
C ASN A 163 0.14 0.63 11.88
N PHE A 164 0.81 1.77 11.91
CA PHE A 164 2.27 1.87 11.87
C PHE A 164 2.83 2.65 13.06
N SER A 165 2.02 2.96 14.09
CA SER A 165 2.37 3.84 15.22
C SER A 165 2.81 5.26 14.82
N LEU A 166 2.31 5.76 13.69
CA LEU A 166 2.66 7.07 13.13
C LEU A 166 1.48 8.06 13.19
N ALA A 167 0.46 7.75 13.99
CA ALA A 167 -0.66 8.66 14.25
C ALA A 167 -1.18 8.54 15.68
N ALA A 168 -1.91 9.56 16.13
CA ALA A 168 -2.61 9.57 17.40
C ALA A 168 -3.88 10.41 17.33
N ASP A 169 -4.91 9.96 18.04
CA ASP A 169 -6.18 10.68 18.20
C ASP A 169 -6.17 11.39 19.56
N VAL A 170 -6.26 12.71 19.53
CA VAL A 170 -6.27 13.60 20.69
C VAL A 170 -7.71 13.84 21.16
N ALA A 171 -7.96 13.62 22.44
CA ALA A 171 -9.19 14.02 23.11
C ALA A 171 -8.94 15.28 23.95
N ILE A 172 -9.68 16.35 23.66
CA ILE A 172 -9.62 17.60 24.43
C ILE A 172 -10.77 17.65 25.45
N TYR A 173 -10.45 18.07 26.66
CA TYR A 173 -11.39 18.24 27.76
C TYR A 173 -11.42 19.69 28.23
N ARG A 174 -12.61 20.20 28.55
CA ARG A 174 -12.78 21.41 29.35
C ARG A 174 -13.11 20.99 30.77
N LYS A 175 -12.19 21.21 31.72
CA LYS A 175 -12.21 20.61 33.06
C LYS A 175 -12.27 19.08 32.98
N ARG A 176 -13.47 18.48 33.06
CA ARG A 176 -13.71 17.03 32.96
C ARG A 176 -14.63 16.63 31.80
N ARG A 177 -15.12 17.60 31.02
CA ARG A 177 -16.05 17.36 29.92
C ARG A 177 -15.30 17.24 28.61
N TYR A 178 -15.42 16.09 27.96
CA TYR A 178 -14.90 15.86 26.61
C TYR A 178 -15.53 16.81 25.60
N LEU A 179 -14.70 17.38 24.72
CA LEU A 179 -15.11 18.23 23.61
C LEU A 179 -15.04 17.41 22.32
N LYS A 180 -16.17 17.30 21.61
CA LYS A 180 -16.22 16.62 20.31
C LYS A 180 -15.71 17.49 19.16
N ARG A 181 -15.70 18.82 19.33
CA ARG A 181 -15.34 19.83 18.33
C ARG A 181 -15.09 21.19 18.99
N GLY A 182 -14.53 22.13 18.25
CA GLY A 182 -14.44 23.55 18.61
C GLY A 182 -13.02 24.10 18.53
N LEU A 183 -12.88 25.41 18.77
CA LEU A 183 -11.66 26.22 18.60
C LEU A 183 -10.39 25.65 19.29
N MET A 184 -10.56 24.82 20.32
CA MET A 184 -9.42 24.19 20.98
C MET A 184 -8.73 23.14 20.12
N TYR A 185 -9.45 22.47 19.22
CA TYR A 185 -8.82 21.59 18.24
C TYR A 185 -8.04 22.39 17.21
N ASP A 186 -8.54 23.54 16.75
CA ASP A 186 -7.79 24.41 15.83
C ASP A 186 -6.48 24.88 16.48
N LYS A 187 -6.53 25.30 17.75
CA LYS A 187 -5.32 25.65 18.52
C LYS A 187 -4.35 24.48 18.68
N MET A 188 -4.87 23.27 18.93
CA MET A 188 -4.05 22.06 19.00
C MET A 188 -3.38 21.79 17.65
N GLY A 189 -4.15 21.86 16.56
CA GLY A 189 -3.67 21.68 15.20
C GLY A 189 -2.61 22.69 14.79
N THR A 190 -2.77 23.97 15.16
CA THR A 190 -1.72 24.99 14.94
C THR A 190 -0.43 24.62 15.67
N ILE A 191 -0.50 24.27 16.96
CA ILE A 191 0.70 23.88 17.72
C ILE A 191 1.33 22.62 17.13
N ALA A 192 0.52 21.64 16.72
CA ALA A 192 1.01 20.41 16.10
C ALA A 192 1.79 20.73 14.81
N LYS A 193 1.22 21.57 13.94
CA LYS A 193 1.88 22.02 12.71
C LYS A 193 3.16 22.80 12.95
N ASP A 194 3.19 23.69 13.94
CA ASP A 194 4.40 24.42 14.34
C ASP A 194 5.51 23.50 14.85
N LEU A 195 5.17 22.30 15.32
CA LEU A 195 6.11 21.25 15.72
C LEU A 195 6.52 20.32 14.56
N GLY A 196 5.92 20.47 13.37
CA GLY A 196 6.18 19.60 12.22
C GLY A 196 5.28 18.38 12.12
N LEU A 197 4.21 18.29 12.93
CA LEU A 197 3.18 17.25 12.78
C LEU A 197 2.14 17.66 11.73
N PHE A 198 1.52 16.67 11.10
CA PHE A 198 0.35 16.89 10.27
C PHE A 198 -0.93 16.72 11.08
N TRP A 199 -1.94 17.55 10.79
CA TRP A 199 -3.18 17.60 11.54
C TRP A 199 -4.36 17.20 10.65
N GLY A 200 -5.18 16.26 11.13
CA GLY A 200 -6.33 15.73 10.39
C GLY A 200 -7.45 16.74 10.14
N GLY A 201 -7.45 17.87 10.84
CA GLY A 201 -8.35 18.98 10.53
C GLY A 201 -8.13 19.60 9.14
N ASP A 202 -6.93 19.43 8.57
CA ASP A 202 -6.60 19.90 7.23
C ASP A 202 -6.90 18.86 6.13
N PHE A 203 -7.39 17.65 6.49
CA PHE A 203 -7.70 16.62 5.49
C PHE A 203 -8.87 17.01 4.61
N VAL A 204 -8.70 16.82 3.30
CA VAL A 204 -9.74 17.09 2.31
C VAL A 204 -10.74 15.93 2.30
N GLY A 205 -12.04 16.25 2.35
CA GLY A 205 -13.13 15.26 2.25
C GLY A 205 -13.45 14.47 3.53
N PHE A 206 -12.50 14.30 4.46
CA PHE A 206 -12.75 13.69 5.77
C PHE A 206 -11.93 14.37 6.90
N PRO A 207 -12.25 15.62 7.27
CA PRO A 207 -11.57 16.29 8.37
C PRO A 207 -11.74 15.54 9.70
N ASP A 208 -10.63 15.25 10.37
CA ASP A 208 -10.59 14.67 11.70
C ASP A 208 -9.81 15.57 12.66
N LEU A 209 -10.55 16.44 13.36
CA LEU A 209 -9.99 17.45 14.25
C LEU A 209 -9.14 16.86 15.38
N GLY A 210 -9.42 15.62 15.80
CA GLY A 210 -8.66 14.95 16.86
C GLY A 210 -7.37 14.34 16.37
N HIS A 211 -7.19 14.16 15.07
CA HIS A 211 -6.12 13.33 14.53
C HIS A 211 -4.83 14.12 14.28
N ILE A 212 -3.70 13.53 14.63
CA ILE A 212 -2.36 13.98 14.23
C ILE A 212 -1.56 12.80 13.68
N GLN A 213 -0.64 13.07 12.75
CA GLN A 213 0.21 12.03 12.16
C GLN A 213 1.60 12.56 11.77
N ALA A 214 2.55 11.63 11.64
CA ALA A 214 3.96 11.91 11.34
C ALA A 214 4.19 12.34 9.88
N PHE A 215 3.41 11.79 8.94
CA PHE A 215 3.53 12.06 7.51
C PHE A 215 2.33 12.82 6.98
N LYS A 216 2.49 13.54 5.87
CA LYS A 216 1.37 14.27 5.25
C LYS A 216 0.22 13.34 4.87
N ASN A 217 0.56 12.22 4.23
CA ASN A 217 -0.36 11.18 3.82
C ASN A 217 0.44 9.88 3.60
N SER A 218 -0.24 8.80 3.23
CA SER A 218 0.41 7.50 2.99
C SER A 218 1.37 7.51 1.80
N ALA A 219 1.24 8.44 0.85
CA ALA A 219 2.16 8.55 -0.27
C ALA A 219 3.57 8.93 0.19
N GLU A 220 3.67 9.93 1.09
CA GLU A 220 4.95 10.35 1.67
C GLU A 220 5.61 9.24 2.50
N LEU A 221 4.81 8.49 3.27
CA LEU A 221 5.31 7.31 3.98
C LEU A 221 5.92 6.28 3.03
N LEU A 222 5.23 5.97 1.91
CA LEU A 222 5.73 5.00 0.94
C LEU A 222 6.99 5.49 0.21
N ARG A 223 7.10 6.79 -0.07
CA ARG A 223 8.30 7.37 -0.68
C ARG A 223 9.53 7.25 0.22
N GLN A 224 9.35 7.42 1.52
CA GLN A 224 10.44 7.23 2.48
C GLN A 224 10.71 5.77 2.81
N HIS A 225 9.67 4.91 2.80
CA HIS A 225 9.78 3.49 3.10
C HIS A 225 9.11 2.62 2.03
N PRO A 226 9.78 2.36 0.90
CA PRO A 226 9.19 1.68 -0.25
C PRO A 226 8.67 0.27 0.02
N ASN A 227 9.27 -0.47 0.96
CA ASN A 227 8.86 -1.84 1.27
C ASN A 227 7.44 -1.88 1.87
N LEU A 228 7.00 -0.81 2.55
CA LEU A 228 5.63 -0.73 3.07
C LEU A 228 4.57 -0.79 1.97
N ALA A 229 4.91 -0.48 0.71
CA ALA A 229 3.98 -0.60 -0.41
C ALA A 229 3.38 -2.02 -0.49
N PHE A 230 4.10 -3.02 0.03
CA PHE A 230 3.65 -4.41 0.14
C PHE A 230 2.31 -4.54 0.87
N GLU A 231 2.08 -3.76 1.93
CA GLU A 231 0.80 -3.74 2.63
C GLU A 231 -0.30 -3.09 1.80
N PHE A 232 0.03 -2.00 1.11
CA PHE A 232 -0.93 -1.19 0.37
C PHE A 232 -1.43 -1.89 -0.91
N GLU A 233 -0.60 -2.72 -1.54
CA GLU A 233 -0.98 -3.49 -2.73
C GLU A 233 -2.25 -4.33 -2.54
N HIS A 234 -2.44 -4.89 -1.33
CA HIS A 234 -3.61 -5.70 -0.99
C HIS A 234 -4.93 -4.92 -1.14
N PHE A 235 -4.86 -3.59 -1.09
CA PHE A 235 -6.00 -2.67 -1.16
C PHE A 235 -6.01 -1.81 -2.43
N LYS A 236 -5.10 -2.07 -3.38
CA LYS A 236 -4.97 -1.31 -4.64
C LYS A 236 -6.32 -1.10 -5.33
N SER A 237 -7.09 -2.17 -5.54
CA SER A 237 -8.38 -2.12 -6.23
C SER A 237 -9.40 -1.22 -5.53
N ASN A 238 -9.40 -1.20 -4.19
CA ASN A 238 -10.25 -0.30 -3.40
C ASN A 238 -9.82 1.17 -3.57
N TYR A 239 -8.52 1.46 -3.57
CA TYR A 239 -8.02 2.82 -3.82
C TYR A 239 -8.36 3.30 -5.23
N GLU A 240 -8.17 2.45 -6.25
CA GLU A 240 -8.54 2.74 -7.64
C GLU A 240 -10.05 2.97 -7.78
N GLN A 241 -10.88 2.16 -7.13
CA GLN A 241 -12.33 2.33 -7.13
C GLN A 241 -12.74 3.67 -6.50
N ILE A 242 -12.17 4.04 -5.34
CA ILE A 242 -12.44 5.33 -4.69
C ILE A 242 -12.08 6.49 -5.61
N TYR A 243 -10.91 6.42 -6.25
CA TYR A 243 -10.44 7.44 -7.19
C TYR A 243 -11.38 7.57 -8.40
N VAL A 244 -11.72 6.46 -9.05
CA VAL A 244 -12.63 6.43 -10.22
C VAL A 244 -14.02 6.96 -9.87
N GLN A 245 -14.57 6.56 -8.73
CA GLN A 245 -15.90 7.00 -8.28
C GLN A 245 -16.01 8.52 -8.09
N LYS A 246 -14.91 9.20 -7.74
CA LYS A 246 -14.90 10.65 -7.52
C LYS A 246 -14.50 11.43 -8.76
N THR A 247 -13.53 10.94 -9.51
CA THR A 247 -13.11 11.56 -10.78
C THR A 247 -14.21 11.49 -11.85
N SER A 248 -14.97 10.39 -11.91
CA SER A 248 -16.10 10.25 -12.87
C SER A 248 -17.21 11.29 -12.69
N ILE A 249 -17.31 11.91 -11.51
CA ILE A 249 -18.26 13.00 -11.22
C ILE A 249 -17.58 14.37 -11.13
N GLY A 250 -16.34 14.51 -11.61
CA GLY A 250 -15.59 15.77 -11.62
C GLY A 250 -15.11 16.23 -10.24
N ARG A 251 -15.01 15.34 -9.26
CA ARG A 251 -14.63 15.63 -7.86
C ARG A 251 -13.26 15.08 -7.49
N GLU A 252 -12.29 15.23 -8.39
CA GLU A 252 -10.89 14.84 -8.13
C GLU A 252 -10.30 15.59 -6.92
N ASP A 253 -10.77 16.82 -6.67
CA ASP A 253 -10.41 17.64 -5.50
C ASP A 253 -10.60 16.91 -4.16
N LEU A 254 -11.54 15.98 -4.08
CA LEU A 254 -11.84 15.22 -2.86
C LEU A 254 -11.00 13.96 -2.67
N VAL A 255 -10.16 13.59 -3.63
CA VAL A 255 -9.38 12.34 -3.63
C VAL A 255 -7.92 12.55 -3.95
N GLN A 256 -7.39 13.75 -3.69
CA GLN A 256 -5.98 14.07 -3.93
C GLN A 256 -5.05 13.11 -3.16
N ASP A 257 -5.31 12.83 -1.88
CA ASP A 257 -4.47 11.88 -1.12
C ASP A 257 -4.53 10.44 -1.67
N THR A 258 -5.68 10.03 -2.21
CA THR A 258 -5.82 8.73 -2.89
C THR A 258 -5.03 8.70 -4.19
N LYS A 259 -5.05 9.80 -4.94
CA LYS A 259 -4.26 9.96 -6.17
C LYS A 259 -2.76 9.89 -5.86
N ASP A 260 -2.31 10.68 -4.89
CA ASP A 260 -0.91 10.70 -4.45
C ASP A 260 -0.45 9.30 -4.02
N LEU A 261 -1.30 8.56 -3.29
CA LEU A 261 -1.01 7.19 -2.88
C LEU A 261 -0.87 6.25 -4.08
N LEU A 262 -1.79 6.30 -5.05
CA LEU A 262 -1.72 5.48 -6.26
C LEU A 262 -0.47 5.81 -7.09
N GLU A 263 -0.09 7.09 -7.16
CA GLU A 263 1.15 7.53 -7.81
C GLU A 263 2.39 6.98 -7.09
N ALA A 264 2.48 7.13 -5.77
CA ALA A 264 3.59 6.56 -4.99
C ALA A 264 3.67 5.03 -5.13
N MET A 265 2.54 4.32 -5.11
CA MET A 265 2.51 2.89 -5.38
C MET A 265 3.02 2.57 -6.81
N ASN A 266 2.72 3.42 -7.79
CA ASN A 266 3.18 3.24 -9.17
C ASN A 266 4.66 3.50 -9.35
N GLU A 267 5.26 4.43 -8.60
CA GLU A 267 6.71 4.70 -8.62
C GLU A 267 7.52 3.42 -8.36
N PHE A 268 7.02 2.51 -7.52
CA PHE A 268 7.71 1.25 -7.18
C PHE A 268 7.29 0.04 -8.00
N ARG A 269 6.13 0.10 -8.67
CA ARG A 269 5.54 -1.08 -9.31
C ARG A 269 5.50 -0.99 -10.83
N LEU A 270 5.49 0.20 -11.43
CA LEU A 270 5.53 0.31 -12.90
C LEU A 270 6.79 -0.38 -13.45
N GLN A 271 6.62 -1.08 -14.56
CA GLN A 271 7.64 -1.91 -15.20
C GLN A 271 8.21 -3.04 -14.33
N GLN A 272 7.64 -3.29 -13.15
CA GLN A 272 7.97 -4.47 -12.36
C GLN A 272 7.18 -5.69 -12.85
N PRO A 273 7.75 -6.89 -12.71
CA PRO A 273 7.05 -8.14 -13.00
C PRO A 273 5.73 -8.28 -12.24
N CYS A 274 4.72 -8.85 -12.90
CA CYS A 274 3.39 -9.09 -12.37
C CYS A 274 2.75 -10.37 -12.90
N LEU A 275 1.70 -10.81 -12.20
CA LEU A 275 0.78 -11.82 -12.69
C LEU A 275 -0.41 -11.14 -13.38
N CYS A 276 -0.75 -11.53 -14.60
CA CYS A 276 -1.92 -10.96 -15.26
C CYS A 276 -3.21 -11.33 -14.51
N GLU A 277 -4.19 -10.44 -14.50
CA GLU A 277 -5.38 -10.55 -13.62
C GLU A 277 -6.27 -11.76 -13.91
N ARG A 278 -6.23 -12.28 -15.15
CA ARG A 278 -7.05 -13.41 -15.57
C ARG A 278 -6.25 -14.70 -15.49
N ALA A 279 -6.81 -15.67 -14.77
CA ALA A 279 -6.30 -17.02 -14.79
C ALA A 279 -6.38 -17.59 -16.22
N GLN A 280 -5.38 -18.37 -16.59
CA GLN A 280 -5.32 -19.09 -17.86
C GLN A 280 -5.60 -20.57 -17.68
N THR A 281 -5.83 -21.26 -18.79
CA THR A 281 -5.97 -22.72 -18.82
C THR A 281 -4.69 -23.40 -18.35
N ILE A 282 -4.84 -24.62 -17.83
CA ILE A 282 -3.72 -25.44 -17.36
C ILE A 282 -2.80 -25.76 -18.55
N PRO A 283 -1.50 -25.38 -18.50
CA PRO A 283 -0.53 -25.77 -19.52
C PRO A 283 -0.42 -27.29 -19.65
N GLU A 284 -0.24 -27.81 -20.86
CA GLU A 284 -0.21 -29.27 -21.11
C GLU A 284 0.90 -29.97 -20.32
N ASN A 285 2.10 -29.38 -20.30
CA ASN A 285 3.24 -29.88 -19.54
C ASN A 285 3.04 -29.86 -18.02
N ALA A 286 2.08 -29.07 -17.52
CA ALA A 286 1.78 -28.95 -16.11
C ALA A 286 0.85 -30.05 -15.61
N GLN A 287 0.05 -30.66 -16.49
CA GLN A 287 -0.94 -31.68 -16.11
C GLN A 287 -0.32 -32.87 -15.38
N ALA A 288 0.91 -33.25 -15.75
CA ALA A 288 1.61 -34.41 -15.18
C ALA A 288 1.98 -34.23 -13.70
N TRP A 289 2.35 -33.01 -13.27
CA TRP A 289 2.77 -32.75 -11.88
C TRP A 289 1.74 -31.99 -11.05
N LEU A 290 0.73 -31.37 -11.69
CA LEU A 290 -0.28 -30.58 -10.99
C LEU A 290 -1.03 -31.38 -9.92
N LYS A 291 -1.30 -32.67 -10.19
CA LYS A 291 -1.97 -33.55 -9.22
C LYS A 291 -1.16 -33.70 -7.92
N ILE A 292 0.16 -33.80 -8.02
CA ILE A 292 1.07 -33.88 -6.86
C ILE A 292 0.97 -32.59 -6.03
N TYR A 293 0.86 -31.44 -6.69
CA TYR A 293 0.74 -30.15 -6.02
C TYR A 293 -0.63 -30.01 -5.34
N GLN A 294 -1.72 -30.47 -5.97
CA GLN A 294 -3.06 -30.46 -5.39
C GLN A 294 -3.20 -31.40 -4.19
N GLU A 295 -2.55 -32.58 -4.23
CA GLU A 295 -2.51 -33.54 -3.11
C GLU A 295 -1.65 -33.04 -1.92
N ASN A 296 -0.75 -32.08 -2.16
CA ASN A 296 0.08 -31.46 -1.14
C ASN A 296 -0.15 -29.93 -1.11
N PRO A 297 -1.22 -29.45 -0.45
CA PRO A 297 -1.74 -28.08 -0.55
C PRO A 297 -0.88 -27.00 0.15
N LYS A 298 0.44 -27.13 0.06
CA LYS A 298 1.40 -26.16 0.57
C LYS A 298 1.38 -24.89 -0.28
N PRO A 299 1.44 -23.71 0.36
CA PRO A 299 1.52 -22.41 -0.31
C PRO A 299 2.76 -22.33 -1.19
N ARG A 300 2.55 -22.00 -2.46
CA ARG A 300 3.63 -21.93 -3.43
C ARG A 300 3.34 -21.00 -4.58
N ILE A 301 4.42 -20.52 -5.20
CA ILE A 301 4.42 -19.99 -6.56
C ILE A 301 5.47 -20.73 -7.37
N HIS A 302 5.07 -21.20 -8.56
CA HIS A 302 5.96 -21.82 -9.53
C HIS A 302 5.90 -21.02 -10.81
N ILE A 303 7.03 -20.44 -11.23
CA ILE A 303 7.15 -19.67 -12.45
C ILE A 303 7.96 -20.44 -13.48
N ASN A 304 7.48 -20.44 -14.73
CA ASN A 304 8.22 -20.92 -15.89
C ASN A 304 8.42 -19.76 -16.88
N LEU A 305 9.67 -19.29 -17.00
CA LEU A 305 10.04 -18.21 -17.91
C LEU A 305 10.18 -18.67 -19.37
N LYS A 306 10.35 -19.96 -19.64
CA LYS A 306 10.35 -20.46 -21.01
C LYS A 306 8.96 -20.39 -21.64
N GLU A 307 7.93 -20.70 -20.86
CA GLU A 307 6.53 -20.79 -21.29
C GLU A 307 5.66 -19.63 -20.80
N GLN A 308 6.25 -18.68 -20.04
CA GLN A 308 5.64 -17.41 -19.65
C GLN A 308 4.39 -17.53 -18.79
N TRP A 309 4.44 -18.40 -17.78
CA TRP A 309 3.36 -18.57 -16.82
C TRP A 309 3.83 -18.68 -15.37
N ALA A 310 2.93 -18.37 -14.44
CA ALA A 310 3.06 -18.68 -13.03
C ALA A 310 1.87 -19.52 -12.54
N TYR A 311 2.15 -20.56 -11.77
CA TYR A 311 1.17 -21.27 -10.97
C TYR A 311 1.23 -20.76 -9.53
N VAL A 312 0.10 -20.27 -9.01
CA VAL A 312 -0.02 -19.84 -7.61
C VAL A 312 -1.00 -20.75 -6.90
N GLN A 313 -0.59 -21.33 -5.77
CA GLN A 313 -1.41 -22.18 -4.94
C GLN A 313 -1.43 -21.68 -3.50
N ARG A 314 -2.65 -21.55 -2.97
CA ARG A 314 -2.95 -21.06 -1.63
C ARG A 314 -3.95 -22.04 -1.02
N GLY A 315 -3.43 -23.13 -0.44
CA GLY A 315 -4.24 -24.27 0.02
C GLY A 315 -4.51 -25.29 -1.08
N SER A 316 -5.71 -25.87 -1.11
CA SER A 316 -6.09 -26.94 -2.05
C SER A 316 -6.27 -26.47 -3.48
N ASN A 317 -6.50 -25.18 -3.68
CA ASN A 317 -6.72 -24.59 -5.00
C ASN A 317 -5.46 -23.87 -5.49
N GLY A 318 -5.18 -23.99 -6.78
CA GLY A 318 -4.15 -23.20 -7.45
C GLY A 318 -4.53 -22.90 -8.89
N TYR A 319 -4.02 -21.78 -9.38
CA TYR A 319 -4.39 -21.20 -10.67
C TYR A 319 -3.14 -20.79 -11.45
N PHE A 320 -3.23 -20.87 -12.77
CA PHE A 320 -2.19 -20.39 -13.67
C PHE A 320 -2.48 -18.96 -14.10
N PHE A 321 -1.45 -18.15 -14.19
CA PHE A 321 -1.53 -16.76 -14.62
C PHE A 321 -0.45 -16.49 -15.69
N PRO A 322 -0.79 -15.74 -16.76
CA PRO A 322 0.22 -15.20 -17.66
C PRO A 322 1.17 -14.23 -16.91
N LEU A 323 2.43 -14.21 -17.33
CA LEU A 323 3.41 -13.23 -16.83
C LEU A 323 3.28 -11.90 -17.56
N GLY A 324 3.76 -10.82 -16.94
CA GLY A 324 3.75 -9.51 -17.57
C GLY A 324 4.47 -8.44 -16.79
N PHE A 325 4.32 -7.20 -17.26
CA PHE A 325 4.78 -6.00 -16.57
C PHE A 325 3.60 -5.12 -16.17
N TRP A 326 3.69 -4.50 -15.00
CA TRP A 326 2.75 -3.44 -14.63
C TRP A 326 2.93 -2.25 -15.54
N GLN A 327 1.84 -1.81 -16.16
CA GLN A 327 1.80 -0.61 -16.97
C GLN A 327 0.61 0.25 -16.58
N ARG A 328 0.68 1.54 -16.89
CA ARG A 328 -0.48 2.42 -16.72
C ARG A 328 -1.59 1.94 -17.65
N GLN A 329 -2.82 1.98 -17.15
CA GLN A 329 -3.98 1.73 -17.99
C GLN A 329 -4.05 2.81 -19.06
N SER A 330 -4.08 2.40 -20.33
CA SER A 330 -4.30 3.32 -21.44
C SER A 330 -5.64 4.02 -21.27
N THR A 331 -5.64 5.35 -21.29
CA THR A 331 -6.87 6.13 -21.43
C THR A 331 -7.37 5.93 -22.86
N MET A 332 -8.50 5.23 -23.02
CA MET A 332 -9.17 5.12 -24.32
C MET A 332 -9.73 6.47 -24.77
#